data_AF-A0A9Q3PG24-F1
#
_entry.id   AF-A0A9Q3PG24-F1
#
_cell.length_a   1.000
_cell.length_b   1.000
_cell.length_c   1.000
_cell.angle_alpha   90.00
_cell.angle_beta   90.00
_cell.angle_gamma   90.00
#
_symmetry.space_group_name_H-M   'P 1'
#
loop_
_entity.id
_entity.type
_entity.pdbx_description
1 polymer ?
#
loop_
_entity_poly.entity_id
_entity_poly.type
_entity_poly.pdbx_seq_one_letter_code
_entity_poly.pdbx_strand_id
1 'polypeptide(L)'
;MLEKGWNPRLPADTLRKDFIEIHPTASSFRIIIDKRKHHVRQMELTGELENKHPTFPVSLIKPYQPTDKEIFPLRNRAPLTVPPVEQSEDKKIKKLIKERRLMGKNQREYLVRYRNPVHEDEWLA
;
A
#
# COMPACT_ATOMS: atom_id res chain seq x y z
N MET A 1 -13.26 20.27 14.50
CA MET A 1 -12.80 19.61 15.74
C MET A 1 -11.45 20.21 16.08
N LEU A 2 -11.36 20.94 17.19
CA LEU A 2 -10.17 21.67 17.62
C LEU A 2 -9.45 20.76 18.63
N GLU A 3 -8.28 20.23 18.28
CA GLU A 3 -7.56 19.31 19.16
C GLU A 3 -7.07 20.02 20.42
N LYS A 4 -7.34 19.38 21.57
CA LYS A 4 -7.12 19.89 22.91
C LYS A 4 -5.62 19.97 23.21
N GLY A 5 -5.00 21.10 22.90
CA GLY A 5 -3.61 21.38 23.27
C GLY A 5 -3.16 22.83 23.09
N TRP A 6 -4.02 23.70 22.57
CA TRP A 6 -3.64 25.07 22.23
C TRP A 6 -3.75 25.99 23.46
N ASN A 7 -2.60 26.51 23.92
CA ASN A 7 -2.56 27.55 24.97
C ASN A 7 -2.49 28.94 24.29
N PRO A 8 -3.59 29.71 24.24
CA PRO A 8 -3.68 30.97 23.51
C PRO A 8 -2.83 32.11 24.11
N ARG A 9 -2.22 31.89 25.28
CA ARG A 9 -1.35 32.89 25.97
C ARG A 9 0.13 32.62 25.78
N LEU A 10 0.50 31.61 25.00
CA LEU A 10 1.91 31.29 24.76
C LEU A 10 2.51 32.34 23.80
N PRO A 11 3.53 33.12 24.21
CA PRO A 11 4.17 34.06 23.30
C PRO A 11 4.75 33.30 22.09
N ALA A 12 4.52 33.80 20.87
CA ALA A 12 4.94 33.13 19.64
C ALA A 12 6.44 32.75 19.65
N ASP A 13 7.25 33.54 20.35
CA ASP A 13 8.70 33.38 20.47
C ASP A 13 9.15 32.31 21.47
N THR A 14 8.25 31.71 22.25
CA THR A 14 8.60 30.63 23.22
C THR A 14 8.65 29.24 22.60
N LEU A 15 8.20 29.09 21.35
CA LEU A 15 8.42 27.87 20.60
C LEU A 15 9.91 27.81 20.23
N ARG A 16 10.64 26.82 20.75
CA ARG A 16 12.03 26.55 20.35
C ARG A 16 12.08 26.47 18.82
N LYS A 17 12.99 27.20 18.18
CA LYS A 17 13.20 27.15 16.71
C LYS A 17 13.46 25.74 16.16
N ASP A 18 13.85 24.82 17.05
CA ASP A 18 14.13 23.43 16.72
C ASP A 18 12.90 22.49 16.85
N PHE A 19 11.68 23.04 16.96
CA PHE A 19 10.47 22.23 16.96
C PHE A 19 10.15 21.68 15.57
N ILE A 20 9.56 20.48 15.56
CA ILE A 20 9.14 19.83 14.33
C ILE A 20 7.72 20.33 14.03
N GLU A 21 7.61 21.29 13.13
CA GLU A 21 6.34 21.79 12.59
C GLU A 21 5.73 20.81 11.57
N ILE A 22 5.80 19.52 11.86
CA ILE A 22 5.24 18.47 11.00
C ILE A 22 4.20 17.75 11.84
N HIS A 23 2.96 17.76 11.39
CA HIS A 23 1.89 17.03 12.04
C HIS A 23 2.22 15.53 12.07
N PRO A 24 2.13 14.84 13.22
CA PRO A 24 2.47 13.43 13.33
C PRO A 24 1.38 12.58 12.68
N THR A 25 1.60 12.21 11.42
CA THR A 25 0.73 11.39 10.59
C THR A 25 1.58 10.22 10.09
N ALA A 26 0.97 9.07 9.79
CA ALA A 26 1.68 7.88 9.28
C ALA A 26 2.67 8.20 8.14
N SER A 27 2.29 9.10 7.23
CA SER A 27 3.10 9.52 6.08
C SER A 27 4.26 10.47 6.42
N SER A 28 4.21 11.15 7.57
CA SER A 28 5.18 12.18 7.93
C SER A 28 6.30 11.68 8.85
N PHE A 29 6.16 10.50 9.45
CA PHE A 29 7.17 9.93 10.36
C PHE A 29 8.57 9.85 9.76
N ARG A 30 8.69 9.50 8.47
CA ARG A 30 9.99 9.44 7.78
C ARG A 30 10.68 10.80 7.78
N ILE A 31 9.95 11.85 7.42
CA ILE A 31 10.44 13.23 7.35
C ILE A 31 10.82 13.73 8.75
N ILE A 32 10.03 13.37 9.76
CA ILE A 32 10.28 13.69 11.17
C ILE A 32 11.61 13.06 11.65
N ILE A 33 11.82 11.78 11.34
CA ILE A 33 13.05 11.05 11.70
C ILE A 33 14.27 11.63 10.97
N ASP A 34 14.16 11.85 9.66
CA ASP A 34 15.25 12.39 8.85
C ASP A 34 15.66 13.80 9.31
N LYS A 35 14.68 14.67 9.64
CA LYS A 35 14.92 16.03 10.16
C LYS A 35 15.61 16.02 11.54
N ARG A 36 15.48 14.93 12.29
CA ARG A 36 16.06 14.75 13.64
C ARG A 36 17.16 13.70 13.67
N LYS A 37 17.78 13.34 12.54
CA LYS A 37 18.76 12.25 12.46
C LYS A 37 19.89 12.32 13.51
N HIS A 38 20.28 13.53 13.94
CA HIS A 38 21.29 13.75 15.00
C HIS A 38 20.80 13.51 16.44
N HIS A 39 19.48 13.54 16.67
CA HIS A 39 18.85 13.34 17.98
C HIS A 39 18.08 12.01 18.07
N VAL A 40 17.83 11.36 16.94
CA VAL A 40 17.21 10.02 16.89
C VAL A 40 18.28 8.99 17.20
N ARG A 41 18.07 8.22 18.26
CA ARG A 41 18.93 7.10 18.62
C ARG A 41 18.19 5.80 18.30
N GLN A 42 18.84 4.92 17.55
CA GLN A 42 18.36 3.56 17.39
C GLN A 42 18.46 2.87 18.75
N MET A 43 17.32 2.50 19.31
CA MET A 43 17.25 1.75 20.56
C MET A 43 17.25 0.28 20.20
N GLU A 44 18.34 -0.41 20.49
CA GLU A 44 18.36 -1.87 20.48
C GLU A 44 17.53 -2.34 21.67
N LEU A 45 16.37 -2.92 21.39
CA LEU A 45 15.56 -3.59 22.40
C LEU A 45 16.36 -4.80 22.85
N THR A 46 16.51 -5.02 24.16
CA THR A 46 17.24 -6.17 24.70
C THR A 46 16.36 -7.12 25.51
N GLY A 47 16.73 -8.40 25.58
CA GLY A 47 16.04 -9.40 26.39
C GLY A 47 14.72 -9.87 25.79
N GLU A 48 13.63 -9.88 26.57
CA GLU A 48 12.33 -10.41 26.11
C GLU A 48 11.66 -9.59 24.99
N LEU A 49 12.13 -8.37 24.72
CA LEU A 49 11.56 -7.46 23.72
C LEU A 49 12.21 -7.60 22.34
N GLU A 50 13.35 -8.29 22.22
CA GLU A 50 14.03 -8.54 20.94
C GLU A 50 13.18 -9.37 19.96
N ASN A 51 12.47 -10.37 20.50
CA ASN A 51 11.73 -11.35 19.70
C ASN A 51 10.21 -11.14 19.71
N LYS A 52 9.72 -10.09 20.38
CA LYS A 52 8.30 -9.76 20.43
C LYS A 52 8.00 -8.78 19.30
N HIS A 53 7.31 -9.26 18.26
CA HIS A 53 6.63 -8.35 17.35
C HIS A 53 5.66 -7.49 18.18
N PRO A 54 5.53 -6.19 17.91
CA PRO A 54 4.46 -5.38 18.50
C PRO A 54 3.13 -5.85 17.91
N THR A 55 2.63 -6.97 18.43
CA THR A 55 1.35 -7.53 18.06
C THR A 55 0.32 -6.73 18.83
N PHE A 56 -0.61 -6.09 18.12
CA PHE A 56 -1.77 -5.49 18.76
C PHE A 56 -2.41 -6.53 19.67
N PRO A 57 -2.57 -6.24 20.98
CA PRO A 57 -3.11 -7.23 21.89
C PRO A 57 -4.51 -7.61 21.42
N VAL A 58 -4.76 -8.92 21.32
CA VAL A 58 -6.04 -9.49 20.86
C VAL A 58 -7.20 -9.01 21.75
N SER A 59 -6.92 -8.63 23.00
CA SER A 59 -7.90 -8.03 23.92
C SER A 59 -8.42 -6.66 23.49
N LEU A 60 -7.69 -5.93 22.64
CA LEU A 60 -8.16 -4.67 22.04
C LEU A 60 -8.96 -4.91 20.75
N ILE A 61 -8.96 -6.13 20.21
CA ILE A 61 -9.81 -6.49 19.09
C ILE A 61 -11.25 -6.54 19.60
N LYS A 62 -12.02 -5.52 19.23
CA LYS A 62 -13.45 -5.50 19.53
C LYS A 62 -14.12 -6.65 18.77
N PRO A 63 -14.95 -7.48 19.43
CA PRO A 63 -15.75 -8.46 18.73
C PRO A 63 -16.64 -7.74 17.72
N TYR A 64 -16.78 -8.32 16.52
CA TYR A 64 -17.65 -7.74 15.51
C TYR A 64 -19.10 -7.75 16.02
N GLN A 65 -19.70 -6.57 16.10
CA GLN A 65 -21.12 -6.44 16.36
C GLN A 65 -21.85 -6.19 15.03
N PRO A 66 -22.90 -6.99 14.72
CA PRO A 66 -23.72 -6.71 13.55
C PRO A 66 -24.35 -5.33 13.70
N THR A 67 -24.57 -4.67 12.56
CA THR A 67 -25.20 -3.34 12.56
C THR A 67 -26.65 -3.47 13.00
N ASP A 68 -26.98 -2.84 14.12
CA ASP A 68 -28.36 -2.73 14.59
C ASP A 68 -29.15 -1.74 13.71
N LYS A 69 -30.25 -2.21 13.13
CA LYS A 69 -31.09 -1.44 12.21
C LYS A 69 -32.01 -0.47 12.96
N GLU A 70 -32.34 -0.74 14.22
CA GLU A 70 -33.19 0.14 15.03
C GLU A 70 -32.40 1.39 15.44
N ILE A 71 -31.12 1.19 15.82
CA ILE A 71 -30.22 2.27 16.23
C ILE A 71 -29.67 3.04 15.01
N PHE A 72 -29.43 2.36 13.88
CA PHE A 72 -28.84 2.95 12.68
C PHE A 72 -29.66 2.66 11.41
N PRO A 73 -30.90 3.19 11.30
CA PRO A 73 -31.80 2.87 10.18
C PRO A 73 -31.31 3.35 8.81
N LEU A 74 -30.45 4.37 8.77
CA LEU A 74 -29.91 4.94 7.53
C LEU A 74 -28.63 4.23 7.05
N ARG A 75 -28.13 3.24 7.79
CA ARG A 75 -26.87 2.55 7.47
C ARG A 75 -27.08 1.48 6.41
N ASN A 76 -27.23 1.92 5.16
CA ASN A 76 -27.27 1.03 4.00
C ASN A 76 -25.85 0.69 3.56
N ARG A 77 -25.56 -0.60 3.35
CA ARG A 77 -24.29 -1.02 2.76
C ARG A 77 -24.26 -0.54 1.31
N ALA A 78 -23.23 0.25 0.97
CA ALA A 78 -22.98 0.55 -0.43
C ALA A 78 -22.75 -0.77 -1.19
N PRO A 79 -23.28 -0.92 -2.41
CA PRO A 79 -22.92 -2.06 -3.25
C PRO A 79 -21.40 -2.07 -3.44
N LEU A 80 -20.80 -3.25 -3.29
CA LEU A 80 -19.37 -3.42 -3.53
C LEU A 80 -19.11 -3.17 -5.02
N THR A 81 -18.58 -2.00 -5.37
CA THR A 81 -18.02 -1.76 -6.70
C THR A 81 -16.73 -2.56 -6.79
N VAL A 82 -16.82 -3.73 -7.42
CA VAL A 82 -15.62 -4.49 -7.80
C VAL A 82 -14.82 -3.60 -8.76
N PRO A 83 -13.53 -3.36 -8.51
CA PRO A 83 -12.71 -2.63 -9.48
C PRO A 83 -12.77 -3.35 -10.82
N PRO A 84 -12.73 -2.64 -11.97
CA PRO A 84 -12.65 -3.27 -13.26
C PRO A 84 -11.42 -4.18 -13.27
N VAL A 85 -11.66 -5.50 -13.29
CA VAL A 85 -10.60 -6.46 -13.59
C VAL A 85 -10.27 -6.22 -15.06
N GLU A 86 -9.01 -5.89 -15.36
CA GLU A 86 -8.53 -5.86 -16.74
C GLU A 86 -8.73 -7.25 -17.31
N GLN A 87 -9.83 -7.45 -18.05
CA GLN A 87 -10.07 -8.65 -18.81
C GLN A 87 -9.01 -8.65 -19.90
N SER A 88 -7.96 -9.44 -19.72
CA SER A 88 -7.02 -9.72 -20.80
C SER A 88 -7.85 -10.29 -21.95
N GLU A 89 -7.99 -9.54 -23.04
CA GLU A 89 -8.66 -10.05 -24.23
C GLU A 89 -8.02 -11.37 -24.65
N ASP A 90 -8.83 -12.38 -24.95
CA ASP A 90 -8.34 -13.65 -25.46
C ASP A 90 -7.64 -13.42 -26.82
N LYS A 91 -6.32 -13.24 -26.79
CA LYS A 91 -5.52 -13.00 -27.99
C LYS A 91 -5.54 -14.24 -28.89
N LYS A 92 -6.38 -14.23 -29.93
CA LYS A 92 -6.45 -15.34 -30.90
C LYS A 92 -5.34 -15.24 -31.95
N ILE A 93 -4.53 -16.29 -32.05
CA ILE A 93 -3.45 -16.42 -33.02
C ILE A 93 -4.01 -16.48 -34.46
N LYS A 94 -3.49 -15.63 -35.36
CA LYS A 94 -3.83 -15.64 -36.80
C LYS A 94 -2.79 -16.38 -37.63
N LYS A 95 -1.51 -16.11 -37.40
CA LYS A 95 -0.42 -16.62 -38.24
C LYS A 95 0.86 -16.84 -37.43
N LEU A 96 1.58 -17.91 -37.77
CA LEU A 96 2.95 -18.16 -37.35
C LEU A 96 3.92 -17.65 -38.43
N ILE A 97 4.88 -16.80 -38.04
CA ILE A 97 5.79 -16.12 -38.96
C ILE A 97 7.15 -16.79 -39.00
N LYS A 98 7.75 -17.02 -37.82
CA LYS A 98 9.10 -17.57 -37.68
C LYS A 98 9.16 -18.59 -36.56
N GLU A 99 10.11 -19.50 -36.67
CA GLU A 99 10.55 -20.34 -35.57
C GLU A 99 12.02 -20.07 -35.26
N ARG A 100 12.41 -20.16 -33.99
CA ARG A 100 13.81 -20.16 -33.58
C ARG A 100 14.05 -21.19 -32.48
N ARG A 101 15.26 -21.73 -32.42
CA ARG A 101 15.72 -22.55 -31.31
C ARG A 101 16.65 -21.71 -30.45
N LEU A 102 16.37 -21.61 -29.16
CA LEU A 102 17.29 -20.98 -28.23
C LEU A 102 18.43 -21.95 -27.92
N MET A 103 19.66 -21.54 -28.21
CA MET A 103 20.85 -22.29 -27.78
C MET A 103 20.89 -22.34 -26.25
N GLY A 104 20.94 -23.55 -25.68
CA GLY A 104 21.05 -23.77 -24.22
C GLY A 104 19.76 -24.20 -23.52
N LYS A 105 18.59 -24.05 -24.14
CA LYS A 105 17.33 -24.67 -23.69
C LYS A 105 16.80 -25.48 -24.88
N ASN A 106 16.45 -26.75 -24.71
CA ASN A 106 15.82 -27.56 -25.76
C ASN A 106 14.37 -27.09 -26.05
N GLN A 107 14.16 -25.77 -26.22
CA GLN A 107 12.89 -25.10 -26.36
C GLN A 107 12.85 -24.37 -27.70
N ARG A 108 11.70 -24.46 -28.37
CA ARG A 108 11.43 -23.77 -29.63
C ARG A 108 10.54 -22.59 -29.32
N GLU A 109 10.86 -21.45 -29.90
CA GLU A 109 9.99 -20.27 -29.84
C GLU A 109 9.43 -19.99 -31.23
N TYR A 110 8.17 -19.56 -31.25
CA TYR A 110 7.42 -19.25 -32.44
C TYR A 110 7.02 -17.78 -32.40
N LEU A 111 7.35 -17.04 -33.46
CA LEU A 111 6.88 -15.67 -33.64
C LEU A 111 5.46 -15.72 -34.20
N VAL A 112 4.51 -15.24 -33.40
CA VAL A 112 3.08 -15.33 -33.68
C VAL A 112 2.48 -13.95 -33.87
N ARG A 113 1.55 -13.83 -34.83
CA ARG A 113 0.74 -12.63 -35.09
C ARG A 113 -0.72 -12.87 -34.72
N TYR A 114 -1.31 -11.98 -33.94
CA TYR A 114 -2.70 -12.10 -33.46
C TYR A 114 -3.75 -11.53 -34.42
N ARG A 115 -5.03 -11.86 -34.17
CA ARG A 115 -6.18 -11.56 -35.04
C ARG A 115 -6.92 -10.24 -34.73
N ASN A 116 -6.65 -9.58 -33.60
CA ASN A 116 -7.33 -8.34 -33.14
C ASN A 116 -6.41 -7.11 -33.22
N PRO A 117 -6.94 -5.87 -33.15
CA PRO A 117 -6.78 -4.81 -34.17
C PRO A 117 -5.36 -4.24 -34.34
N VAL A 118 -4.46 -4.46 -33.39
CA VAL A 118 -3.05 -4.14 -33.51
C VAL A 118 -2.33 -5.43 -33.85
N HIS A 119 -1.69 -5.50 -35.02
CA HIS A 119 -0.84 -6.64 -35.41
C HIS A 119 0.43 -6.66 -34.54
N GLU A 120 0.27 -7.04 -33.27
CA GLU A 120 1.36 -7.32 -32.36
C GLU A 120 1.98 -8.66 -32.75
N ASP A 121 3.29 -8.64 -32.98
CA ASP A 121 4.10 -9.83 -33.21
C ASP A 121 4.81 -10.17 -31.89
N GLU A 122 4.58 -11.38 -31.36
CA GLU A 122 5.10 -11.83 -30.06
C GLU A 122 5.78 -13.20 -30.20
N TRP A 123 6.92 -13.39 -29.52
CA TRP A 123 7.57 -14.69 -29.41
C TRP A 123 6.91 -15.50 -28.29
N LEU A 124 6.30 -16.64 -28.64
CA LEU A 124 5.74 -17.60 -27.70
C LEU A 124 6.62 -18.85 -27.65
N ALA A 125 6.84 -19.36 -26.44
CA ALA A 125 7.76 -20.46 -26.14
C ALA A 125 7.06 -21.80 -25.88
#